data_AF-A0A2N2CXI2-F1
#
_entry.id   AF-A0A2N2CXI2-F1
#
_cell.length_a   1.000
_cell.length_b   1.000
_cell.length_c   1.000
_cell.angle_alpha   90.00
_cell.angle_beta   90.00
_cell.angle_gamma   90.00
#
_symmetry.space_group_name_H-M   'P 1'
#
loop_
_entity.id
_entity.type
_entity.pdbx_description
1 polymer ?
#
loop_
_entity_poly.entity_id
_entity_poly.type
_entity_poly.pdbx_seq_one_letter_code
_entity_poly.pdbx_strand_id
1 'polypeptide(L)'
;MKLAVLSGKGGTGKTLVSVNLAAVAKNSVYVDCDVEEPNGHLFFKPTEIETETVAIKIPVVDEDLCLGCRKCVDFCKFNALAAIVNKLLVFDDI
;
A
#
# COMPACT_ATOMS: atom_id res chain seq x y z
N MET A 1 -10.30 16.95 15.34
CA MET A 1 -9.54 15.88 16.05
C MET A 1 -9.24 14.77 15.05
N LYS A 2 -8.08 14.12 15.12
CA LYS A 2 -7.73 12.96 14.28
C LYS A 2 -7.50 11.76 15.19
N LEU A 3 -8.10 10.62 14.87
CA LEU A 3 -7.97 9.38 15.63
C LEU A 3 -7.48 8.27 14.68
N ALA A 4 -6.49 7.52 15.12
CA ALA A 4 -5.97 6.36 14.41
C ALA A 4 -6.25 5.09 15.24
N VAL A 5 -6.85 4.08 14.60
CA VAL A 5 -7.14 2.78 15.21
C VAL A 5 -6.14 1.77 14.64
N LEU A 6 -5.24 1.28 15.49
CA LEU A 6 -4.11 0.44 15.10
C LEU A 6 -4.17 -0.91 15.84
N SER A 7 -3.59 -1.96 15.25
CA SER A 7 -3.44 -3.27 15.90
C SER A 7 -2.23 -4.00 15.33
N GLY A 8 -1.60 -4.87 16.12
CA GLY A 8 -0.47 -5.68 15.65
C GLY A 8 -0.82 -6.98 14.91
N LYS A 9 -2.10 -7.34 14.75
CA LYS A 9 -2.53 -8.58 14.08
C LYS A 9 -3.85 -8.41 13.32
N GLY A 10 -4.04 -9.19 12.25
CA GLY A 10 -5.33 -9.36 11.57
C GLY A 10 -6.39 -9.97 12.50
N GLY A 11 -7.67 -9.67 12.27
CA GLY A 11 -8.80 -10.22 13.04
C GLY A 11 -9.01 -9.65 14.45
N THR A 12 -8.26 -8.63 14.86
CA THR A 12 -8.35 -8.00 16.21
C THR A 12 -9.52 -7.02 16.38
N GLY A 13 -10.35 -6.84 15.35
CA GLY A 13 -11.51 -5.94 15.40
C GLY A 13 -11.23 -4.48 15.07
N LYS A 14 -10.09 -4.13 14.47
CA LYS A 14 -9.76 -2.75 14.04
C LYS A 14 -10.91 -2.11 13.27
N THR A 15 -11.35 -2.75 12.20
CA THR A 15 -12.43 -2.27 11.32
C THR A 15 -13.72 -2.10 12.09
N LEU A 16 -14.08 -3.07 12.95
CA LEU A 16 -15.29 -3.00 13.76
C LEU A 16 -15.30 -1.75 14.65
N VAL A 17 -14.19 -1.46 15.33
CA VAL A 17 -14.07 -0.29 16.20
C VAL A 17 -14.05 1.00 15.39
N SER A 18 -13.29 1.07 14.29
CA SER A 18 -13.16 2.28 13.48
C SER A 18 -14.46 2.69 12.79
N VAL A 19 -15.22 1.74 12.23
CA VAL A 19 -16.50 2.05 11.55
C VAL A 19 -17.56 2.52 12.54
N ASN A 20 -17.66 1.89 13.72
CA ASN A 20 -18.62 2.31 14.74
C ASN A 20 -18.26 3.67 15.33
N LEU A 21 -16.97 3.95 15.54
CA LEU A 21 -16.53 5.25 16.02
C LEU A 21 -16.87 6.38 15.03
N ALA A 22 -16.66 6.14 13.73
CA ALA A 22 -17.07 7.08 12.69
C ALA A 22 -18.60 7.23 12.63
N ALA A 23 -19.37 6.14 12.74
CA ALA A 23 -20.82 6.18 12.71
C ALA A 23 -21.43 7.01 13.85
N VAL A 24 -20.87 6.97 15.06
CA VAL A 24 -21.37 7.75 16.20
C VAL A 24 -20.90 9.21 16.19
N ALA A 25 -19.81 9.53 15.49
CA ALA A 25 -19.21 10.87 15.49
C ALA A 25 -20.01 11.93 14.70
N LYS A 26 -21.07 11.53 13.97
CA LYS A 26 -21.99 12.33 13.12
C LYS A 26 -21.34 13.14 11.99
N ASN A 27 -20.31 13.93 12.27
CA ASN A 27 -19.54 14.72 11.30
C ASN A 27 -18.09 14.25 11.30
N SER A 28 -17.83 13.09 10.68
CA SER A 28 -16.49 12.53 10.57
C SER A 28 -16.18 12.03 9.17
N VAL A 29 -14.90 12.09 8.81
CA VAL A 29 -14.36 11.42 7.63
C VAL A 29 -13.76 10.09 8.07
N TYR A 30 -14.22 9.00 7.46
CA TYR A 30 -13.62 7.67 7.62
C TYR A 30 -12.59 7.45 6.51
N VAL A 31 -11.42 6.95 6.88
CA VAL A 31 -10.36 6.58 5.94
C VAL A 31 -9.91 5.17 6.30
N ASP A 32 -10.02 4.24 5.34
CA ASP A 32 -9.49 2.88 5.49
C ASP A 32 -8.06 2.86 4.96
N CYS A 33 -7.09 2.69 5.85
CA CYS A 33 -5.67 2.65 5.50
C CYS A 33 -5.09 1.22 5.55
N ASP A 34 -5.95 0.20 5.55
CA ASP A 34 -5.52 -1.19 5.41
C ASP A 34 -5.17 -1.46 3.94
N VAL A 35 -3.91 -1.80 3.68
CA VAL A 35 -3.41 -2.08 2.31
C VAL A 35 -3.85 -3.47 1.84
N GLU A 36 -3.98 -4.42 2.76
CA GLU A 36 -4.26 -5.82 2.42
C GLU A 36 -5.76 -6.07 2.33
N GLU A 37 -6.54 -5.59 3.30
CA GLU A 37 -7.97 -5.92 3.42
C GLU A 37 -8.83 -4.71 3.88
N PRO A 38 -9.00 -3.66 3.04
CA PRO A 38 -9.83 -2.50 3.38
C PRO A 38 -11.33 -2.84 3.37
N ASN A 39 -11.89 -3.08 4.57
CA ASN A 39 -13.24 -3.64 4.75
C ASN A 39 -14.32 -2.61 5.16
N GLY A 40 -13.98 -1.34 5.34
CA GLY A 40 -14.94 -0.32 5.79
C GLY A 40 -16.16 -0.16 4.86
N HIS A 41 -15.96 -0.36 3.56
CA HIS A 41 -17.02 -0.28 2.54
C HIS A 41 -18.16 -1.30 2.76
N LEU A 42 -17.88 -2.44 3.39
CA LEU A 42 -18.88 -3.46 3.72
C LEU A 42 -19.94 -2.95 4.71
N PHE A 43 -19.56 -2.01 5.57
CA PHE A 43 -20.43 -1.42 6.59
C PHE A 43 -21.16 -0.19 6.07
N PHE A 44 -20.44 0.73 5.43
CA PHE A 44 -21.00 2.01 4.99
C PHE A 44 -21.76 1.94 3.67
N LYS A 45 -21.48 0.95 2.83
CA LYS A 45 -22.15 0.71 1.54
C LYS A 45 -22.31 1.98 0.70
N PRO A 46 -21.20 2.67 0.36
CA PRO A 46 -21.25 3.91 -0.40
C PRO A 46 -21.89 3.67 -1.78
N THR A 47 -22.72 4.61 -2.23
CA THR A 47 -23.42 4.54 -3.53
C THR A 47 -22.78 5.42 -4.60
N GLU A 48 -22.19 6.55 -4.20
CA GLU A 48 -21.52 7.51 -5.10
C GLU A 48 -20.01 7.30 -4.97
N ILE A 49 -19.48 6.39 -5.79
CA ILE A 49 -18.06 6.04 -5.77
C ILE A 49 -17.35 6.81 -6.87
N GLU A 50 -16.41 7.65 -6.48
CA GLU A 50 -15.44 8.28 -7.37
C GLU A 50 -14.13 7.46 -7.32
N THR A 51 -13.54 7.22 -8.48
CA THR A 51 -12.26 6.53 -8.59
C THR A 51 -11.31 7.32 -9.47
N GLU A 52 -10.04 7.30 -9.10
CA GLU A 52 -8.96 7.85 -9.91
C GLU A 52 -7.81 6.85 -9.99
N THR A 53 -7.11 6.83 -11.11
CA THR A 53 -5.90 6.02 -11.26
C THR A 53 -4.75 6.73 -10.56
N VAL A 54 -4.20 6.09 -9.54
CA VAL A 54 -2.99 6.54 -8.86
C VAL A 54 -1.81 5.71 -9.36
N ALA A 55 -0.73 6.38 -9.78
CA ALA A 55 0.49 5.74 -10.24
C ALA A 55 1.65 6.00 -9.28
N ILE A 56 2.50 4.99 -9.08
CA ILE A 56 3.76 5.10 -8.34
C ILE A 56 4.95 5.03 -9.29
N LYS A 57 6.09 5.58 -8.87
CA LYS A 57 7.32 5.48 -9.65
C LYS A 57 7.97 4.12 -9.44
N ILE A 58 8.30 3.46 -10.53
CA ILE A 58 9.05 2.20 -10.56
C ILE A 58 10.43 2.48 -11.18
N PRO A 59 11.52 1.92 -10.64
CA PRO A 59 12.84 2.08 -11.24
C PRO A 59 12.89 1.48 -12.64
N VAL A 60 13.54 2.18 -13.56
CA VAL A 60 13.81 1.70 -14.92
C VAL A 60 15.31 1.53 -15.06
N VAL A 61 15.73 0.39 -15.62
CA VAL A 61 17.12 0.07 -15.86
C VAL A 61 17.50 0.55 -17.25
N ASP A 62 18.50 1.40 -17.30
CA ASP A 62 19.21 1.69 -18.54
C ASP A 62 20.31 0.63 -18.72
N GLU A 63 20.08 -0.32 -19.62
CA GLU A 63 20.99 -1.45 -19.86
C GLU A 63 22.32 -0.99 -20.48
N ASP A 64 22.35 0.15 -21.18
CA ASP A 64 23.58 0.68 -21.79
C ASP A 64 24.52 1.27 -20.70
N LEU A 65 23.95 1.71 -19.58
CA LEU A 65 24.69 2.25 -18.44
C LEU A 65 24.94 1.20 -17.34
N CYS A 66 24.27 0.05 -17.40
CA CYS A 66 24.33 -0.97 -16.36
C CYS A 66 25.64 -1.76 -16.44
N LEU A 67 26.53 -1.54 -15.47
CA LEU A 67 27.78 -2.30 -15.34
C LEU A 67 27.65 -3.58 -14.49
N GLY A 68 26.42 -3.99 -14.15
CA GLY A 68 26.20 -5.18 -13.30
C GLY A 68 26.74 -5.05 -11.87
N CYS A 69 26.91 -3.83 -11.35
CA CYS A 69 27.58 -3.58 -10.06
C CYS A 69 26.77 -3.95 -8.80
N ARG A 70 25.49 -4.31 -8.96
CA ARG A 70 24.56 -4.77 -7.90
C ARG A 70 24.24 -3.79 -6.77
N LYS A 71 24.84 -2.59 -6.74
CA LYS A 71 24.57 -1.57 -5.69
C LYS A 71 23.08 -1.24 -5.52
N CYS A 72 22.33 -1.20 -6.62
CA CYS A 72 20.88 -0.97 -6.59
C CYS A 72 20.11 -2.13 -5.92
N VAL A 73 20.53 -3.37 -6.14
CA VAL A 73 19.96 -4.57 -5.50
C VAL A 73 20.21 -4.54 -4.00
N ASP A 74 21.45 -4.29 -3.59
CA ASP A 74 21.82 -4.30 -2.16
C ASP A 74 21.13 -3.18 -1.38
N PHE A 75 20.81 -2.07 -2.05
CA PHE A 75 20.03 -0.97 -1.48
C PHE A 75 18.52 -1.29 -1.34
N CYS A 76 18.01 -2.23 -2.14
CA CYS A 76 16.57 -2.48 -2.25
C CYS A 76 16.02 -3.24 -1.04
N LYS A 77 15.50 -2.50 -0.06
CA LYS A 77 14.91 -3.07 1.18
C LYS A 77 13.75 -4.05 0.93
N PHE A 78 13.02 -3.83 -0.15
CA PHE A 78 11.84 -4.62 -0.50
C PHE A 78 12.19 -5.82 -1.40
N ASN A 79 13.45 -5.96 -1.83
CA ASN A 79 13.89 -6.99 -2.78
C ASN A 79 13.16 -6.93 -4.14
N ALA A 80 12.69 -5.76 -4.55
CA ALA A 80 12.11 -5.47 -5.86
C ALA A 80 13.11 -5.51 -7.02
N LEU A 81 14.41 -5.69 -6.74
CA LEU A 81 15.47 -5.76 -7.74
C LEU A 81 16.26 -7.06 -7.58
N ALA A 82 16.55 -7.74 -8.67
CA ALA A 82 17.41 -8.93 -8.69
C ALA A 82 18.44 -8.88 -9.80
N ALA A 83 19.68 -9.26 -9.50
CA ALA A 83 20.74 -9.40 -10.50
C ALA A 83 20.86 -10.86 -10.96
N ILE A 84 20.60 -11.11 -12.25
CA ILE A 84 20.76 -12.42 -12.89
C ILE A 84 21.71 -12.25 -14.07
N VAL A 85 22.80 -13.01 -14.12
CA VAL A 85 23.80 -13.08 -15.21
C VAL A 85 23.73 -11.93 -16.21
N ASN A 86 24.45 -10.83 -15.92
CA ASN A 86 24.55 -9.61 -16.73
C ASN A 86 23.24 -8.84 -16.99
N LYS A 87 22.18 -9.07 -16.20
CA LYS A 87 20.91 -8.34 -16.31
C LYS A 87 20.37 -7.97 -14.93
N LEU A 88 19.72 -6.81 -14.84
CA LEU A 88 18.91 -6.44 -13.68
C LEU A 88 17.43 -6.70 -13.99
N LEU A 89 16.77 -7.45 -13.12
CA LEU A 89 15.33 -7.61 -13.11
C LEU A 89 14.71 -6.63 -12.12
N VAL A 90 13.63 -5.99 -12.56
CA VAL A 90 12.76 -5.15 -11.72
C VAL A 90 11.44 -5.90 -11.59
N PHE A 91 11.02 -6.14 -10.36
CA PHE A 91 9.69 -6.65 -10.04
C PHE A 91 8.79 -5.46 -9.72
N ASP A 92 7.70 -5.32 -10.46
CA ASP A 92 6.70 -4.24 -10.37
C ASP A 92 5.56 -4.56 -9.39
N ASP A 93 5.40 -5.83 -9.00
CA ASP A 93 4.36 -6.32 -8.11
C ASP A 93 4.82 -6.57 -6.64
N ILE A 94 5.87 -5.88 -6.16
CA ILE A 94 6.40 -6.02 -4.78
C ILE A 94 5.95 -4.90 -3.85
#